data_AF-A0A8J3LQ08-F1
#
_entry.id   AF-A0A8J3LQ08-F1
#
_cell.length_a   1.000
_cell.length_b   1.000
_cell.length_c   1.000
_cell.angle_alpha   90.00
_cell.angle_beta   90.00
_cell.angle_gamma   90.00
#
_symmetry.space_group_name_H-M   'P 1'
#
loop_
_entity.id
_entity.type
_entity.pdbx_description
1 polymer ?
#
loop_
_entity_poly.entity_id
_entity_poly.type
_entity_poly.pdbx_seq_one_letter_code
_entity_poly.pdbx_strand_id
1 'polypeptide(L)'
;MAPPSSDIEYREPYLKAFAEIRTGVKKAIDEFYKIVEQVKDWAWLLGGAALWWIKNNLDAVRDGLEKILDRVRYAFDHELPVLSLITTSFKWVHHVKGPVSELSFATTEPRNENLAKWSGDAASSYRDKAAKQKAAVDETVAKAEFISQWLFKIAQANVDYAVELAKIVTGLAGKLTQAAVDATTVIDIPWAVDTLAESAGDLVEDGLNNLLSIGERFIDALGNVRDLATQVGDHSKLPGGRWPEAVRG
;
A
#
# COMPACT_ATOMS: atom_id res chain seq x y z
N MET A 1 12.48 -12.32 23.36
CA MET A 1 11.59 -12.97 22.36
C MET A 1 12.00 -12.44 21.00
N ALA A 2 12.21 -13.31 20.02
CA ALA A 2 12.42 -12.85 18.64
C ALA A 2 11.16 -12.11 18.16
N PRO A 3 11.28 -11.00 17.42
CA PRO A 3 10.12 -10.22 17.01
C PRO A 3 9.23 -11.04 16.08
N PRO A 4 7.89 -10.84 16.12
CA PRO A 4 7.00 -11.52 15.20
C PRO A 4 7.35 -11.14 13.76
N SER A 5 7.26 -12.12 12.89
CA SER A 5 7.62 -12.12 11.47
C SER A 5 6.64 -11.32 10.59
N SER A 6 6.27 -10.11 10.99
CA SER A 6 5.25 -9.30 10.30
C SER A 6 5.67 -8.76 8.93
N ASP A 7 6.98 -8.64 8.67
CA ASP A 7 7.49 -8.34 7.33
C ASP A 7 7.10 -9.42 6.30
N ILE A 8 6.94 -10.68 6.73
CA ILE A 8 6.59 -11.80 5.86
C ILE A 8 5.13 -11.68 5.41
N GLU A 9 4.23 -11.28 6.32
CA GLU A 9 2.78 -11.20 6.07
C GLU A 9 2.42 -10.26 4.92
N TYR A 10 3.19 -9.19 4.71
CA TYR A 10 2.94 -8.24 3.63
C TYR A 10 3.85 -8.43 2.43
N ARG A 11 5.05 -8.99 2.63
CA ARG A 11 5.99 -9.27 1.54
C ARG A 11 5.47 -10.35 0.60
N GLU A 12 4.91 -11.42 1.15
CA GLU A 12 4.44 -12.55 0.34
C GLU A 12 3.25 -12.16 -0.56
N PRO A 13 2.18 -11.52 -0.06
CA PRO A 13 1.09 -11.04 -0.91
C PRO A 13 1.56 -10.06 -1.99
N TYR A 14 2.49 -9.16 -1.66
CA TYR A 14 3.03 -8.20 -2.62
C TYR A 14 3.76 -8.89 -3.78
N LEU A 15 4.73 -9.77 -3.47
CA LEU A 15 5.48 -10.49 -4.49
C LEU A 15 4.57 -11.42 -5.32
N LYS A 16 3.59 -12.05 -4.66
CA LYS A 16 2.59 -12.87 -5.34
C LYS A 16 1.74 -12.04 -6.29
N ALA A 17 1.28 -10.86 -5.89
CA ALA A 17 0.51 -9.97 -6.73
C ALA A 17 1.28 -9.55 -7.99
N PHE A 18 2.56 -9.17 -7.88
CA PHE A 18 3.39 -8.82 -9.05
C PHE A 18 3.66 -10.03 -9.97
N ALA A 19 3.81 -11.24 -9.41
CA ALA A 19 3.90 -12.46 -10.21
C ALA A 19 2.59 -12.78 -10.95
N GLU A 20 1.44 -12.60 -10.29
CA GLU A 20 0.11 -12.74 -10.89
C GLU A 20 -0.14 -11.69 -11.97
N ILE A 21 0.26 -10.43 -11.76
CA ILE A 21 0.20 -9.37 -12.77
C ILE A 21 1.00 -9.78 -14.00
N ARG A 22 2.26 -10.21 -13.85
CA ARG A 22 3.11 -10.59 -14.98
C ARG A 22 2.50 -11.73 -15.78
N THR A 23 1.99 -12.74 -15.09
CA THR A 23 1.38 -13.92 -15.71
C THR A 23 0.07 -13.56 -16.40
N GLY A 24 -0.78 -12.79 -15.71
CA GLY A 24 -2.08 -12.37 -16.21
C GLY A 24 -1.98 -11.44 -17.42
N VAL A 25 -1.03 -10.49 -17.41
CA VAL A 25 -0.76 -9.61 -18.58
C VAL A 25 -0.40 -10.44 -19.80
N LYS A 26 0.56 -11.36 -19.67
CA LYS A 26 0.97 -12.21 -20.78
C LYS A 26 -0.23 -13.01 -21.31
N LYS A 27 -0.98 -13.63 -20.41
CA LYS A 27 -2.16 -14.42 -20.77
C LYS A 27 -3.24 -13.58 -21.46
N ALA A 28 -3.51 -12.38 -20.97
CA ALA A 28 -4.47 -11.47 -21.58
C ALA A 28 -4.06 -11.11 -23.02
N ILE A 29 -2.79 -10.75 -23.24
CA ILE A 29 -2.27 -10.45 -24.57
C ILE A 29 -2.40 -11.67 -25.51
N ASP A 30 -1.95 -12.84 -25.05
CA ASP A 30 -1.96 -14.06 -25.86
C ASP A 30 -3.39 -14.45 -26.27
N GLU A 31 -4.36 -14.42 -25.34
CA GLU A 31 -5.75 -14.76 -25.62
C GLU A 31 -6.44 -13.70 -26.49
N PHE A 32 -6.11 -12.42 -26.32
CA PHE A 32 -6.62 -11.36 -27.21
C PHE A 32 -6.18 -11.61 -28.66
N TYR A 33 -4.90 -11.91 -28.90
CA TYR A 33 -4.41 -12.22 -30.24
C TYR A 33 -5.08 -13.46 -30.83
N LYS A 34 -5.34 -14.48 -30.02
CA LYS A 34 -6.05 -15.69 -30.45
C LYS A 34 -7.48 -15.39 -30.90
N ILE A 35 -8.21 -14.53 -30.19
CA ILE A 35 -9.55 -14.08 -30.61
C ILE A 35 -9.47 -13.35 -31.95
N VAL A 36 -8.52 -12.43 -32.09
CA VAL A 36 -8.31 -11.69 -33.34
C VAL A 36 -7.99 -12.64 -34.51
N GLU A 37 -7.20 -13.68 -34.28
CA GLU A 37 -6.88 -14.71 -35.28
C GLU A 37 -8.11 -15.53 -35.66
N GLN A 38 -8.88 -16.02 -34.68
CA GLN A 38 -10.14 -16.72 -34.94
C GLN A 38 -11.11 -15.86 -35.76
N VAL A 39 -11.28 -14.58 -35.41
CA VAL A 39 -12.11 -13.64 -36.18
C VAL A 39 -11.62 -13.50 -37.62
N LYS A 40 -10.31 -13.47 -37.85
CA LYS A 40 -9.73 -13.40 -39.20
C LYS A 40 -9.97 -14.68 -40.00
N ASP A 41 -9.82 -15.85 -39.39
CA ASP A 41 -10.05 -17.15 -40.04
C ASP A 41 -11.50 -17.29 -40.51
N TRP A 42 -12.41 -16.74 -39.72
CA TRP A 42 -13.85 -16.75 -39.98
C TRP A 42 -14.32 -15.52 -40.79
N ALA A 43 -13.43 -14.58 -41.12
CA ALA A 43 -13.81 -13.31 -41.71
C ALA A 43 -14.52 -13.45 -43.06
N TRP A 44 -14.18 -14.47 -43.86
CA TRP A 44 -14.83 -14.71 -45.15
C TRP A 44 -16.30 -15.16 -45.01
N LEU A 45 -16.68 -15.73 -43.87
CA LEU A 45 -18.07 -16.11 -43.55
C LEU A 45 -18.85 -14.98 -42.88
N LEU A 46 -18.14 -14.01 -42.29
CA LEU A 46 -18.73 -12.87 -41.63
C LEU A 46 -18.99 -11.75 -42.66
N GLY A 47 -20.24 -11.32 -42.79
CA GLY A 47 -20.59 -10.19 -43.66
C GLY A 47 -19.88 -8.91 -43.22
N GLY A 48 -19.66 -7.96 -44.15
CA GLY A 48 -18.89 -6.73 -43.88
C GLY A 48 -19.40 -5.89 -42.70
N ALA A 49 -20.72 -5.86 -42.46
CA ALA A 49 -21.31 -5.18 -41.30
C ALA A 49 -20.95 -5.89 -39.97
N ALA A 50 -20.99 -7.23 -39.94
CA ALA A 50 -20.63 -8.00 -38.75
C ALA A 50 -19.13 -7.87 -38.44
N LEU A 51 -18.27 -7.93 -39.47
CA LEU A 51 -16.83 -7.69 -39.32
C LEU A 51 -16.50 -6.30 -38.80
N TRP A 52 -17.17 -5.27 -39.32
CA TRP A 52 -16.97 -3.90 -38.85
C TRP A 52 -17.35 -3.75 -37.38
N TRP A 53 -18.48 -4.34 -36.97
CA TRP A 53 -18.93 -4.31 -35.58
C TRP A 53 -18.00 -5.09 -34.64
N ILE A 54 -17.59 -6.31 -35.02
CA ILE A 54 -16.61 -7.11 -34.27
C ILE A 54 -15.30 -6.34 -34.10
N LYS A 55 -14.82 -5.72 -35.17
CA LYS A 55 -13.59 -4.93 -35.14
C LYS A 55 -13.68 -3.80 -34.11
N ASN A 56 -14.77 -3.04 -34.10
CA ASN A 56 -14.93 -1.93 -33.14
C ASN A 56 -14.91 -2.43 -31.67
N ASN A 57 -15.56 -3.56 -31.39
CA ASN A 57 -15.54 -4.15 -30.06
C ASN A 57 -14.16 -4.69 -29.67
N LEU A 58 -13.43 -5.32 -30.61
CA LEU A 58 -12.04 -5.72 -30.38
C LEU A 58 -11.09 -4.53 -30.20
N ASP A 59 -11.31 -3.43 -30.92
CA ASP A 59 -10.57 -2.17 -30.72
C ASP A 59 -10.83 -1.62 -29.30
N ALA A 60 -12.08 -1.63 -28.81
CA ALA A 60 -12.40 -1.23 -27.43
C ALA A 60 -11.71 -2.12 -26.38
N VAL A 61 -11.67 -3.43 -26.61
CA VAL A 61 -10.93 -4.38 -25.74
C VAL A 61 -9.44 -4.09 -25.77
N ARG A 62 -8.85 -3.83 -26.94
CA ARG A 62 -7.44 -3.46 -27.06
C ARG A 62 -7.14 -2.19 -26.26
N ASP A 63 -7.96 -1.16 -26.41
CA ASP A 63 -7.78 0.11 -25.71
C ASP A 63 -7.88 -0.08 -24.19
N GLY A 64 -8.78 -0.95 -23.72
CA GLY A 64 -8.85 -1.34 -22.30
C GLY A 64 -7.59 -2.07 -21.82
N LEU A 65 -7.09 -3.02 -22.62
CA LEU A 65 -5.85 -3.74 -22.33
C LEU A 65 -4.64 -2.79 -22.27
N GLU A 66 -4.54 -1.84 -23.19
CA GLU A 66 -3.47 -0.83 -23.21
C GLU A 66 -3.48 0.03 -21.94
N LYS A 67 -4.65 0.51 -21.50
CA LYS A 67 -4.78 1.26 -20.23
C LYS A 67 -4.29 0.45 -19.03
N ILE A 68 -4.63 -0.84 -18.97
CA ILE A 68 -4.15 -1.73 -17.91
C ILE A 68 -2.64 -1.94 -18.01
N LEU A 69 -2.10 -2.16 -19.22
CA LEU A 69 -0.67 -2.32 -19.44
C LEU A 69 0.13 -1.10 -18.99
N ASP A 70 -0.36 0.10 -19.27
CA ASP A 70 0.29 1.33 -18.82
C ASP A 70 0.28 1.43 -17.29
N ARG A 71 -0.81 1.01 -16.64
CA ARG A 71 -0.87 0.97 -15.18
C ARG A 71 0.04 -0.08 -14.56
N VAL A 72 0.18 -1.24 -15.22
CA VAL A 72 1.13 -2.30 -14.85
C VAL A 72 2.56 -1.84 -15.02
N ARG A 73 2.92 -1.20 -16.14
CA ARG A 73 4.26 -0.62 -16.35
C ARG A 73 4.58 0.39 -15.26
N TYR A 74 3.66 1.32 -14.99
CA TYR A 74 3.82 2.28 -13.92
C TYR A 74 4.06 1.60 -12.56
N ALA A 75 3.33 0.53 -12.25
CA ALA A 75 3.51 -0.21 -11.01
C ALA A 75 4.88 -0.90 -10.91
N PHE A 76 5.37 -1.53 -11.99
CA PHE A 76 6.69 -2.17 -12.03
C PHE A 76 7.83 -1.15 -11.93
N ASP A 77 7.71 -0.01 -12.59
CA ASP A 77 8.71 1.06 -12.53
C ASP A 77 8.86 1.65 -11.10
N HIS A 78 7.83 1.48 -10.26
CA HIS A 78 7.77 2.01 -8.89
C HIS A 78 7.71 0.89 -7.82
N GLU A 79 8.02 -0.37 -8.15
CA GLU A 79 7.84 -1.54 -7.28
C GLU A 79 8.77 -1.55 -6.04
N LEU A 80 9.86 -0.79 -6.03
CA LEU A 80 10.98 -1.00 -5.10
C LEU A 80 10.96 -0.25 -3.74
N PRO A 81 10.21 0.84 -3.49
CA PRO A 81 10.24 1.51 -2.18
C PRO A 81 9.38 0.85 -1.07
N VAL A 82 8.38 0.03 -1.41
CA VAL A 82 7.28 -0.31 -0.48
C VAL A 82 7.69 -1.23 0.67
N LEU A 83 8.41 -2.32 0.37
CA LEU A 83 8.82 -3.30 1.37
C LEU A 83 9.79 -2.70 2.41
N SER A 84 10.60 -1.74 1.99
CA SER A 84 11.54 -1.05 2.87
C SER A 84 10.82 -0.24 3.96
N LEU A 85 9.61 0.27 3.67
CA LEU A 85 8.81 1.04 4.61
C LEU A 85 8.18 0.14 5.69
N ILE A 86 7.74 -1.06 5.31
CA ILE A 86 7.22 -2.09 6.24
C ILE A 86 8.32 -2.49 7.23
N THR A 87 9.47 -2.91 6.70
CA THR A 87 10.60 -3.29 7.56
C THR A 87 11.04 -2.13 8.44
N THR A 88 11.05 -0.90 7.91
CA THR A 88 11.40 0.29 8.70
C THR A 88 10.37 0.57 9.80
N SER A 89 9.07 0.42 9.55
CA SER A 89 8.05 0.64 10.58
C SER A 89 8.22 -0.32 11.75
N PHE A 90 8.43 -1.62 11.48
CA PHE A 90 8.66 -2.60 12.54
C PHE A 90 9.98 -2.40 13.27
N LYS A 91 11.05 -2.06 12.55
CA LYS A 91 12.33 -1.65 13.16
C LYS A 91 12.16 -0.44 14.07
N TRP A 92 11.33 0.52 13.70
CA TRP A 92 11.07 1.70 14.51
C TRP A 92 10.36 1.36 15.83
N VAL A 93 9.36 0.47 15.80
CA VAL A 93 8.73 -0.05 17.03
C VAL A 93 9.76 -0.73 17.93
N HIS A 94 10.57 -1.61 17.35
CA HIS A 94 11.47 -2.46 18.14
C HIS A 94 12.70 -1.70 18.66
N HIS A 95 13.32 -0.85 17.83
CA HIS A 95 14.58 -0.19 18.15
C HIS A 95 14.41 1.21 18.74
N VAL A 96 13.24 1.85 18.57
CA VAL A 96 12.98 3.19 19.12
C VAL A 96 11.92 3.12 20.20
N LYS A 97 10.69 2.71 19.87
CA LYS A 97 9.57 2.77 20.83
C LYS A 97 9.83 1.91 22.07
N GLY A 98 10.23 0.64 21.89
CA GLY A 98 10.49 -0.28 22.99
C GLY A 98 11.48 0.28 24.01
N PRO A 99 12.74 0.56 23.62
CA PRO A 99 13.75 1.09 24.52
C PRO A 99 13.35 2.43 25.17
N VAL A 100 12.71 3.33 24.42
CA VAL A 100 12.27 4.62 24.97
C VAL A 100 11.15 4.44 25.99
N SER A 101 10.23 3.50 25.77
CA SER A 101 9.13 3.24 26.72
C SER A 101 9.61 2.72 28.08
N GLU A 102 10.71 1.97 28.11
CA GLU A 102 11.33 1.49 29.35
C GLU A 102 11.90 2.65 30.19
N LEU A 103 12.31 3.76 29.55
CA LEU A 103 12.81 4.94 30.25
C LEU A 103 11.74 5.64 31.09
N SER A 104 10.44 5.43 30.81
CA SER A 104 9.35 6.09 31.54
C SER A 104 9.35 5.69 33.02
N PHE A 105 9.66 4.42 33.31
CA PHE A 105 9.83 3.94 34.68
C PHE A 105 11.16 4.41 35.28
N ALA A 106 12.25 4.34 34.50
CA ALA A 106 13.58 4.73 34.94
C ALA A 106 13.71 6.23 35.31
N THR A 107 12.84 7.09 34.77
CA THR A 107 12.83 8.53 35.10
C THR A 107 12.14 8.85 36.43
N THR A 108 11.28 7.97 36.93
CA THR A 108 10.55 8.20 38.19
C THR A 108 11.00 7.33 39.36
N GLU A 109 11.62 6.18 39.09
CA GLU A 109 12.08 5.29 40.14
C GLU A 109 13.44 5.72 40.69
N PRO A 110 13.55 6.02 41.99
CA PRO A 110 14.83 6.33 42.60
C PRO A 110 15.73 5.10 42.57
N ARG A 111 16.95 5.23 42.04
CA ARG A 111 17.96 4.16 42.01
C ARG A 111 18.37 3.65 43.40
N ASN A 112 18.05 4.41 44.46
CA ASN A 112 18.33 4.06 45.85
C ASN A 112 17.09 4.37 46.70
N GLU A 113 16.56 3.36 47.40
CA GLU A 113 15.40 3.49 48.29
C GLU A 113 15.60 4.54 49.39
N ASN A 114 16.86 4.81 49.78
CA ASN A 114 17.18 5.85 50.75
C ASN A 114 16.88 7.27 50.24
N LEU A 115 16.73 7.47 48.93
CA LEU A 115 16.25 8.73 48.35
C LEU A 115 14.78 9.00 48.67
N ALA A 116 14.01 8.01 49.11
CA ALA A 116 12.65 8.22 49.63
C ALA A 116 12.65 9.10 50.89
N LYS A 117 13.76 9.12 51.64
CA LYS A 117 13.94 9.95 52.85
C LYS A 117 14.41 11.37 52.54
N TRP A 118 14.72 11.67 51.28
CA TRP A 118 15.15 13.01 50.86
C TRP A 118 13.94 13.96 50.76
N SER A 119 14.00 15.06 51.50
CA SER A 119 12.91 16.04 51.66
C SER A 119 13.41 17.49 51.58
N GLY A 120 12.48 18.44 51.63
CA GLY A 120 12.75 19.87 51.47
C GLY A 120 12.75 20.35 50.02
N ASP A 121 13.06 21.63 49.82
CA ASP A 121 12.91 22.32 48.52
C ASP A 121 13.72 21.69 47.39
N ALA A 122 14.92 21.19 47.71
CA ALA A 122 15.76 20.49 46.73
C ALA A 122 15.11 19.18 46.26
N ALA A 123 14.50 18.41 47.16
CA ALA A 123 13.79 17.19 46.82
C ALA A 123 12.52 17.47 46.01
N SER A 124 11.78 18.53 46.35
CA SER A 124 10.61 18.98 45.58
C SER A 124 11.00 19.42 44.16
N SER A 125 12.05 20.25 44.02
CA SER A 125 12.54 20.69 42.70
C SER A 125 13.02 19.52 41.83
N TYR A 126 13.65 18.50 42.43
CA TYR A 126 14.02 17.30 41.71
C TYR A 126 12.80 16.49 41.24
N ARG A 127 11.81 16.26 42.10
CA ARG A 127 10.57 15.54 41.74
C ARG A 127 9.83 16.23 40.60
N ASP A 128 9.75 17.56 40.61
CA ASP A 128 9.13 18.34 39.54
C ASP A 128 9.87 18.16 38.20
N LYS A 129 11.21 18.08 38.23
CA LYS A 129 12.02 17.84 37.02
C LYS A 129 11.90 16.39 36.54
N ALA A 130 11.92 15.42 37.44
CA ALA A 130 11.70 14.01 37.13
C ALA A 130 10.33 13.79 36.46
N ALA A 131 9.28 14.45 36.96
CA ALA A 131 7.95 14.43 36.33
C ALA A 131 7.95 15.01 34.91
N LYS A 132 8.69 16.10 34.67
CA LYS A 132 8.86 16.69 33.32
C LYS A 132 9.65 15.77 32.39
N GLN A 133 10.70 15.11 32.89
CA GLN A 133 11.47 14.14 32.12
C GLN A 133 10.64 12.91 31.75
N LYS A 134 9.82 12.39 32.68
CA LYS A 134 8.85 11.34 32.37
C LYS A 134 7.90 11.76 31.26
N ALA A 135 7.31 12.95 31.37
CA ALA A 135 6.40 13.46 30.35
C ALA A 135 7.08 13.60 28.97
N ALA A 136 8.37 13.95 28.92
CA ALA A 136 9.15 13.98 27.68
C ALA A 136 9.43 12.58 27.12
N VAL A 137 9.67 11.58 27.98
CA VAL A 137 9.78 10.16 27.55
C VAL A 137 8.46 9.70 26.95
N ASP A 138 7.35 9.87 27.68
CA ASP A 138 6.02 9.42 27.26
C ASP A 138 5.63 10.06 25.91
N GLU A 139 5.94 11.34 25.73
CA GLU A 139 5.76 12.05 24.46
C GLU A 139 6.61 11.43 23.33
N THR A 140 7.86 11.09 23.61
CA THR A 140 8.75 10.47 22.61
C THR A 140 8.24 9.07 22.20
N VAL A 141 7.67 8.30 23.14
CA VAL A 141 7.00 7.03 22.86
C VAL A 141 5.80 7.25 21.93
N ALA A 142 4.97 8.25 22.21
CA ALA A 142 3.79 8.57 21.40
C ALA A 142 4.19 8.99 19.97
N LYS A 143 5.20 9.85 19.82
CA LYS A 143 5.73 10.25 18.51
C LYS A 143 6.35 9.07 17.76
N ALA A 144 7.06 8.18 18.46
CA ALA A 144 7.64 6.99 17.84
C ALA A 144 6.56 6.02 17.34
N GLU A 145 5.50 5.81 18.11
CA GLU A 145 4.34 5.02 17.68
C GLU A 145 3.67 5.63 16.44
N PHE A 146 3.46 6.94 16.44
CA PHE A 146 2.86 7.66 15.32
C PHE A 146 3.66 7.50 14.02
N ILE A 147 4.98 7.68 14.06
CA ILE A 147 5.86 7.48 12.90
C ILE A 147 5.77 6.05 12.37
N SER A 148 5.78 5.05 13.27
CA SER A 148 5.63 3.65 12.87
C SER A 148 4.30 3.40 12.16
N GLN A 149 3.19 3.84 12.75
CA GLN A 149 1.86 3.67 12.16
C GLN A 149 1.74 4.39 10.82
N TRP A 150 2.35 5.56 10.68
CA TRP A 150 2.38 6.31 9.44
C TRP A 150 3.12 5.55 8.33
N LEU A 151 4.34 5.07 8.59
CA LEU A 151 5.13 4.26 7.65
C LEU A 151 4.37 2.99 7.25
N PHE A 152 3.73 2.33 8.21
CA PHE A 152 2.95 1.13 7.98
C PHE A 152 1.74 1.38 7.07
N LYS A 153 0.96 2.44 7.32
CA LYS A 153 -0.19 2.82 6.48
C LYS A 153 0.19 3.08 5.03
N ILE A 154 1.31 3.78 4.81
CA ILE A 154 1.83 4.04 3.46
C ILE A 154 2.16 2.72 2.76
N ALA A 155 2.83 1.82 3.47
CA ALA A 155 3.22 0.56 2.89
C ALA A 155 2.03 -0.36 2.61
N GLN A 156 1.06 -0.42 3.52
CA GLN A 156 -0.19 -1.16 3.34
C GLN A 156 -0.96 -0.67 2.10
N ALA A 157 -1.12 0.64 1.92
CA ALA A 157 -1.81 1.19 0.75
C ALA A 157 -1.14 0.78 -0.58
N ASN A 158 0.18 0.65 -0.61
CA ASN A 158 0.90 0.17 -1.79
C ASN A 158 0.72 -1.34 -2.03
N VAL A 159 0.67 -2.15 -0.95
CA VAL A 159 0.35 -3.58 -1.08
C VAL A 159 -1.07 -3.77 -1.61
N ASP A 160 -2.04 -3.04 -1.04
CA ASP A 160 -3.43 -3.07 -1.49
C ASP A 160 -3.55 -2.67 -2.96
N TYR A 161 -2.82 -1.64 -3.38
CA TYR A 161 -2.75 -1.21 -4.78
C TYR A 161 -2.27 -2.33 -5.70
N ALA A 162 -1.17 -3.00 -5.34
CA ALA A 162 -0.61 -4.10 -6.15
C ALA A 162 -1.58 -5.29 -6.23
N VAL A 163 -2.22 -5.64 -5.11
CA VAL A 163 -3.20 -6.72 -5.05
C VAL A 163 -4.44 -6.42 -5.90
N GLU A 164 -4.98 -5.21 -5.83
CA GLU A 164 -6.12 -4.83 -6.67
C GLU A 164 -5.76 -4.78 -8.15
N LEU A 165 -4.57 -4.28 -8.49
CA LEU A 165 -4.09 -4.33 -9.87
C LEU A 165 -3.96 -5.78 -10.37
N ALA A 166 -3.48 -6.70 -9.53
CA ALA A 166 -3.42 -8.12 -9.87
C ALA A 166 -4.81 -8.71 -10.13
N LYS A 167 -5.82 -8.35 -9.32
CA LYS A 167 -7.21 -8.79 -9.54
C LYS A 167 -7.78 -8.29 -10.87
N ILE A 168 -7.55 -7.02 -11.21
CA ILE A 168 -8.00 -6.44 -12.49
C ILE A 168 -7.39 -7.20 -13.66
N VAL A 169 -6.06 -7.38 -13.63
CA VAL A 169 -5.30 -8.05 -14.69
C VAL A 169 -5.73 -9.51 -14.83
N THR A 170 -5.84 -10.25 -13.73
CA THR A 170 -6.22 -11.67 -13.75
C THR A 170 -7.69 -11.86 -14.13
N GLY A 171 -8.58 -10.95 -13.71
CA GLY A 171 -9.98 -10.90 -14.12
C GLY A 171 -10.13 -10.70 -15.63
N LEU A 172 -9.40 -9.72 -16.19
CA LEU A 172 -9.39 -9.48 -17.64
C LEU A 172 -8.84 -10.69 -18.40
N ALA A 173 -7.72 -11.26 -17.94
CA ALA A 173 -7.16 -12.47 -18.55
C ALA A 173 -8.16 -13.63 -18.53
N GLY A 174 -8.94 -13.80 -17.46
CA GLY A 174 -10.00 -14.81 -17.36
C GLY A 174 -11.11 -14.59 -18.38
N LYS A 175 -11.59 -13.34 -18.54
CA LYS A 175 -12.61 -12.98 -19.53
C LYS A 175 -12.13 -13.18 -20.97
N LEU A 176 -10.88 -12.84 -21.26
CA LEU A 176 -10.26 -13.08 -22.56
C LEU A 176 -10.14 -14.58 -22.86
N THR A 177 -9.70 -15.39 -21.89
CA THR A 177 -9.69 -16.85 -22.05
C THR A 177 -11.08 -17.39 -22.37
N GLN A 178 -12.11 -16.94 -21.66
CA GLN A 178 -13.48 -17.37 -21.91
C GLN A 178 -13.94 -17.01 -23.33
N ALA A 179 -13.74 -15.76 -23.74
CA ALA A 179 -14.09 -15.31 -25.08
C ALA A 179 -13.34 -16.07 -26.18
N ALA A 180 -12.07 -16.42 -25.97
CA ALA A 180 -11.29 -17.24 -26.92
C ALA A 180 -11.77 -18.69 -27.04
N VAL A 181 -12.45 -19.21 -26.01
CA VAL A 181 -13.10 -20.53 -26.05
C VAL A 181 -14.44 -20.43 -26.76
N ASP A 182 -15.21 -19.37 -26.49
CA ASP A 182 -16.54 -19.18 -27.08
C ASP A 182 -16.45 -18.77 -28.57
N ALA A 183 -15.41 -18.05 -28.98
CA ALA A 183 -15.14 -17.67 -30.37
C ALA A 183 -14.67 -18.84 -31.28
N THR A 184 -14.82 -20.09 -30.84
CA THR A 184 -14.45 -21.27 -31.64
C THR A 184 -15.41 -21.56 -32.80
N THR A 185 -16.65 -21.03 -32.75
CA THR A 185 -17.63 -21.17 -33.84
C THR A 185 -18.00 -19.81 -34.44
N VAL A 186 -18.29 -19.79 -35.74
CA VAL A 186 -18.63 -18.54 -36.46
C VAL A 186 -19.84 -17.80 -35.89
N ILE A 187 -20.78 -18.55 -35.31
CA ILE A 187 -22.07 -18.03 -34.80
C ILE A 187 -21.87 -17.36 -33.43
N ASP A 188 -20.93 -17.88 -32.64
CA ASP A 188 -20.70 -17.42 -31.27
C ASP A 188 -19.70 -16.27 -31.18
N ILE A 189 -18.87 -16.05 -32.22
CA ILE A 189 -17.89 -14.96 -32.29
C ILE A 189 -18.50 -13.58 -31.94
N PRO A 190 -19.62 -13.14 -32.56
CA PRO A 190 -20.17 -11.83 -32.26
C PRO A 190 -20.54 -11.69 -30.77
N TRP A 191 -21.17 -12.72 -30.19
CA TRP A 191 -21.59 -12.72 -28.78
C TRP A 191 -20.41 -12.75 -27.81
N ALA A 192 -19.39 -13.56 -28.13
CA ALA A 192 -18.17 -13.65 -27.34
C ALA A 192 -17.42 -12.30 -27.31
N VAL A 193 -17.32 -11.63 -28.45
CA VAL A 193 -16.66 -10.33 -28.58
C VAL A 193 -17.45 -9.22 -27.89
N ASP A 194 -18.78 -9.23 -27.96
CA ASP A 194 -19.65 -8.28 -27.24
C ASP A 194 -19.46 -8.38 -25.73
N THR A 195 -19.64 -9.59 -25.21
CA THR A 195 -19.55 -9.90 -23.78
C THR A 195 -18.16 -9.54 -23.24
N LEU A 196 -17.14 -9.76 -24.08
CA LEU A 196 -15.77 -9.38 -23.76
C LEU A 196 -15.58 -7.86 -23.71
N ALA A 197 -16.12 -7.12 -24.69
CA ALA A 197 -16.01 -5.66 -24.73
C ALA A 197 -16.71 -5.02 -23.53
N GLU A 198 -17.92 -5.47 -23.19
CA GLU A 198 -18.64 -5.04 -21.98
C GLU A 198 -17.85 -5.37 -20.72
N SER A 199 -17.45 -6.65 -20.55
CA SER A 199 -16.72 -7.08 -19.36
C SER A 199 -15.36 -6.38 -19.20
N ALA A 200 -14.67 -6.09 -20.30
CA ALA A 200 -13.40 -5.36 -20.28
C ALA A 200 -13.63 -3.89 -19.92
N GLY A 201 -14.69 -3.27 -20.42
CA GLY A 201 -15.11 -1.93 -20.03
C GLY A 201 -15.36 -1.84 -18.53
N ASP A 202 -16.22 -2.72 -18.00
CA ASP A 202 -16.58 -2.76 -16.58
C ASP A 202 -15.35 -3.01 -15.69
N LEU A 203 -14.51 -4.01 -16.04
CA LEU A 203 -13.30 -4.32 -15.26
C LEU A 203 -12.28 -3.17 -15.27
N VAL A 204 -12.15 -2.46 -16.38
CA VAL A 204 -11.27 -1.29 -16.48
C VAL A 204 -11.85 -0.15 -15.65
N GLU A 205 -13.14 0.15 -15.76
CA GLU A 205 -13.77 1.26 -15.04
C GLU A 205 -13.80 1.01 -13.53
N ASP A 206 -14.39 -0.11 -13.09
CA ASP A 206 -14.46 -0.48 -11.68
C ASP A 206 -13.07 -0.66 -11.07
N GLY A 207 -12.18 -1.29 -11.83
CA GLY A 207 -10.79 -1.48 -11.44
C GLY A 207 -10.06 -0.16 -11.22
N LEU A 208 -10.14 0.76 -12.18
CA LEU A 208 -9.50 2.07 -12.07
C LEU A 208 -10.12 2.91 -10.95
N ASN A 209 -11.45 2.87 -10.76
CA ASN A 209 -12.12 3.56 -9.66
C ASN A 209 -11.66 3.03 -8.29
N ASN A 210 -11.46 1.72 -8.16
CA ASN A 210 -10.91 1.14 -6.94
C ASN A 210 -9.45 1.57 -6.71
N LEU A 211 -8.62 1.56 -7.77
CA LEU A 211 -7.24 2.04 -7.69
C LEU A 211 -7.15 3.54 -7.34
N LEU A 212 -8.09 4.37 -7.82
CA LEU A 212 -8.20 5.78 -7.44
C LEU A 212 -8.51 5.92 -5.95
N SER A 213 -9.46 5.13 -5.43
CA SER A 213 -9.79 5.11 -3.99
C SER A 213 -8.59 4.72 -3.13
N ILE A 214 -7.74 3.80 -3.58
CA ILE A 214 -6.47 3.47 -2.91
C ILE A 214 -5.47 4.61 -3.02
N GLY A 215 -5.40 5.28 -4.18
CA GLY A 215 -4.60 6.49 -4.39
C GLY A 215 -4.98 7.62 -3.42
N GLU A 216 -6.27 7.84 -3.18
CA GLU A 216 -6.77 8.81 -2.20
C GLU A 216 -6.29 8.46 -0.79
N ARG A 217 -6.39 7.19 -0.37
CA ARG A 217 -5.86 6.73 0.92
C ARG A 217 -4.36 6.95 1.05
N PHE A 218 -3.61 6.78 -0.04
CA PHE A 218 -2.18 7.08 -0.06
C PHE A 218 -1.91 8.58 0.08
N ILE A 219 -2.69 9.43 -0.60
CA ILE A 219 -2.61 10.89 -0.45
C ILE A 219 -2.99 11.31 0.98
N ASP A 220 -4.00 10.71 1.59
CA ASP A 220 -4.35 10.94 3.00
C ASP A 220 -3.21 10.52 3.94
N ALA A 221 -2.57 9.38 3.65
CA ALA A 221 -1.37 8.96 4.37
C ALA A 221 -0.23 9.97 4.21
N LEU A 222 -0.03 10.54 3.01
CA LEU A 222 0.92 11.64 2.79
C LEU A 222 0.48 12.98 3.42
N GLY A 223 -0.83 13.24 3.54
CA GLY A 223 -1.37 14.40 4.25
C GLY A 223 -0.94 14.42 5.71
N ASN A 224 -0.79 13.23 6.31
CA ASN A 224 -0.20 13.07 7.64
C ASN A 224 1.28 13.48 7.71
N VAL A 225 1.97 13.84 6.62
CA VAL A 225 3.31 14.47 6.68
C VAL A 225 3.24 15.84 7.34
N ARG A 226 2.16 16.60 7.12
CA ARG A 226 1.91 17.83 7.88
C ARG A 226 1.70 17.52 9.36
N ASP A 227 0.98 16.45 9.65
CA ASP A 227 0.71 16.04 11.02
C ASP A 227 2.00 15.50 11.68
N LEU A 228 2.89 14.85 10.93
CA LEU A 228 4.27 14.53 11.34
C LEU A 228 5.06 15.80 11.65
N ALA A 229 5.04 16.80 10.77
CA ALA A 229 5.72 18.08 11.02
C ALA A 229 5.16 18.78 12.27
N THR A 230 3.86 18.69 12.50
CA THR A 230 3.19 19.20 13.71
C THR A 230 3.62 18.43 14.95
N GLN A 231 3.67 17.10 14.86
CA GLN A 231 4.13 16.22 15.95
C GLN A 231 5.60 16.48 16.26
N VAL A 232 6.47 16.64 15.25
CA VAL A 232 7.89 16.93 15.46
C VAL A 232 8.10 18.35 16.00
N GLY A 233 7.29 19.32 15.55
CA GLY A 233 7.34 20.71 16.01
C GLY A 233 6.67 20.97 17.36
N ASP A 234 5.94 20.00 17.93
CA ASP A 234 5.32 20.15 19.24
C ASP A 234 6.37 20.03 20.36
N HIS A 235 6.71 21.18 20.92
CA HIS A 235 7.66 21.34 22.02
C HIS A 235 6.98 21.43 23.40
N SER A 236 5.68 21.13 23.51
CA SER A 236 4.92 21.24 24.76
C SER A 236 5.50 20.41 25.91
N LYS A 237 6.11 19.25 25.59
CA LYS A 237 6.82 18.37 26.54
C LYS A 237 8.34 18.34 26.34
N LEU A 238 8.84 18.99 25.29
CA LEU A 238 10.26 19.12 24.93
C LEU A 238 10.61 20.60 24.76
N PRO A 239 10.75 21.37 25.84
CA PRO A 239 10.91 22.82 25.77
C PRO A 239 12.16 23.20 24.96
N GLY A 240 11.98 24.04 23.94
CA GLY A 240 13.05 24.45 23.02
C GLY A 240 13.56 23.33 22.09
N GLY A 241 12.78 22.25 21.92
CA GLY A 241 13.17 21.08 21.14
C GLY A 241 14.25 20.23 21.83
N ARG A 242 14.40 20.36 23.14
CA ARG A 242 15.46 19.70 23.93
C ARG A 242 14.88 18.95 25.11
N TRP A 243 15.68 18.03 25.64
CA TRP A 243 15.34 17.30 26.84
C TRP A 243 15.25 18.25 28.06
N PRO A 244 14.27 18.08 28.97
CA PRO A 244 14.23 18.85 30.20
C PRO A 244 15.47 18.60 31.06
N GLU A 245 16.26 19.66 31.27
CA GLU A 245 17.52 19.59 32.01
C GLU A 245 17.30 19.56 33.53
N ALA A 246 18.02 18.64 34.20
CA ALA A 246 17.98 18.50 35.66
C ALA A 246 18.73 19.65 36.37
N VAL A 247 19.71 20.27 35.72
CA VAL A 247 20.56 21.34 36.26
C VAL A 247 20.68 22.43 35.19
N ARG A 248 20.44 23.69 35.57
CA ARG A 248 20.78 24.83 34.72
C ARG A 248 22.20 25.26 35.09
N GLY A 249 23.11 25.21 34.12
CA GLY A 249 24.44 25.81 34.25
C GLY A 249 24.38 27.32 34.23
#